data_AF-A0A7W1CSV6-F1
#
_entry.id   AF-A0A7W1CSV6-F1
#
_cell.length_a   1.000
_cell.length_b   1.000
_cell.length_c   1.000
_cell.angle_alpha   90.00
_cell.angle_beta   90.00
_cell.angle_gamma   90.00
#
_symmetry.space_group_name_H-M   'P 1'
#
loop_
_entity.id
_entity.type
_entity.pdbx_description
1 polymer ?
#
loop_
_entity_poly.entity_id
_entity_poly.type
_entity_poly.pdbx_seq_one_letter_code
_entity_poly.pdbx_strand_id
1 'polypeptide(L)'
;WTFTDIFEENYFPSVPFHGGFGLLNLHGIPKPAYRAFALLHRLGTEQLLVDGIHETVDAWVIPKGKKRLTVMLTNHALPRHSIATEQVRVRLAEAAKPRAVLVERIDERHANPRRVWRAMKEPNYLSRAQVEKLQEASRTVPEPHPWKYKERTVEIEFKLPPHSVAAITVEFA
;
A
#
# COMPACT_ATOMS: atom_id res chain seq x y z
N TRP A 1 -10.91 -14.25 -1.80
CA TRP A 1 -12.28 -14.21 -2.35
C TRP A 1 -13.18 -13.90 -1.18
N THR A 2 -13.69 -12.68 -1.05
CA THR A 2 -14.57 -11.97 -2.02
C THR A 2 -14.26 -10.47 -2.18
N PHE A 3 -15.05 -9.73 -2.96
CA PHE A 3 -14.95 -8.26 -3.06
C PHE A 3 -15.61 -7.51 -1.89
N THR A 4 -16.53 -8.15 -1.15
CA THR A 4 -17.30 -7.55 -0.05
C THR A 4 -17.56 -8.53 1.08
N ASP A 5 -17.64 -8.04 2.32
CA ASP A 5 -18.07 -8.80 3.51
C ASP A 5 -19.58 -9.04 3.58
N ILE A 6 -20.36 -8.57 2.60
CA ILE A 6 -21.75 -9.03 2.42
C ILE A 6 -21.68 -10.50 1.98
N PHE A 7 -21.65 -11.39 2.98
CA PHE A 7 -21.29 -12.80 2.84
C PHE A 7 -21.87 -13.61 4.01
N GLU A 8 -22.44 -14.79 3.74
CA GLU A 8 -23.27 -15.54 4.72
C GLU A 8 -22.94 -17.04 4.86
N GLU A 9 -21.83 -17.53 4.31
CA GLU A 9 -21.45 -18.96 4.48
C GLU A 9 -21.22 -19.37 5.94
N ASN A 10 -20.89 -18.41 6.82
CA ASN A 10 -20.69 -18.62 8.25
C ASN A 10 -21.47 -17.59 9.07
N TYR A 11 -22.78 -17.53 8.85
CA TYR A 11 -23.70 -16.53 9.40
C TYR A 11 -23.42 -15.10 8.89
N PHE A 12 -24.36 -14.18 9.15
CA PHE A 12 -24.18 -12.77 8.79
C PHE A 12 -23.54 -12.00 9.96
N PRO A 13 -22.26 -11.59 9.86
CA PRO A 13 -21.59 -10.88 10.94
C PRO A 13 -22.16 -9.46 11.10
N SER A 14 -22.22 -8.98 12.33
CA SER A 14 -22.65 -7.60 12.63
C SER A 14 -21.49 -6.65 12.94
N VAL A 15 -20.30 -7.18 13.24
CA VAL A 15 -19.14 -6.39 13.65
C VAL A 15 -18.38 -5.85 12.43
N PRO A 16 -17.94 -4.58 12.37
CA PRO A 16 -17.33 -4.00 11.17
C PRO A 16 -16.01 -4.66 10.70
N PHE A 17 -15.23 -5.22 11.63
CA PHE A 17 -13.98 -5.92 11.33
C PHE A 17 -13.96 -7.27 12.05
N HIS A 18 -14.52 -8.29 11.41
CA HIS A 18 -14.73 -9.64 11.98
C HIS A 18 -13.86 -10.72 11.32
N GLY A 19 -12.87 -10.34 10.51
CA GLY A 19 -12.05 -11.30 9.76
C GLY A 19 -12.68 -11.84 8.48
N GLY A 20 -13.76 -11.20 8.00
CA GLY A 20 -14.40 -11.54 6.72
C GLY A 20 -13.47 -11.39 5.52
N PHE A 21 -13.76 -12.14 4.47
CA PHE A 21 -12.89 -12.25 3.30
C PHE A 21 -12.90 -11.04 2.36
N GLY A 22 -13.88 -10.17 2.47
CA GLY A 22 -14.14 -9.08 1.54
C GLY A 22 -13.02 -8.05 1.47
N LEU A 23 -12.81 -7.47 0.29
CA LEU A 23 -11.98 -6.26 0.14
C LEU A 23 -12.62 -5.03 0.81
N LEU A 24 -13.95 -4.97 0.82
CA LEU A 24 -14.78 -3.97 1.51
C LEU A 24 -15.46 -4.62 2.72
N ASN A 25 -15.59 -3.89 3.83
CA ASN A 25 -16.40 -4.38 4.96
C ASN A 25 -17.90 -4.09 4.78
N LEU A 26 -18.72 -4.47 5.78
CA LEU A 26 -20.18 -4.32 5.80
C LEU A 26 -20.69 -2.88 5.55
N HIS A 27 -19.87 -1.87 5.87
CA HIS A 27 -20.20 -0.45 5.67
C HIS A 27 -19.56 0.13 4.39
N GLY A 28 -19.04 -0.73 3.51
CA GLY A 28 -18.32 -0.31 2.31
C GLY A 28 -16.97 0.36 2.62
N ILE A 29 -16.39 0.16 3.81
CA ILE A 29 -15.08 0.71 4.15
C ILE A 29 -14.00 -0.17 3.50
N PRO A 30 -13.13 0.39 2.64
CA PRO A 30 -12.07 -0.38 2.01
C PRO A 30 -11.02 -0.84 3.00
N LYS A 31 -10.72 -2.15 3.01
CA LYS A 31 -9.63 -2.73 3.79
C LYS A 31 -8.27 -2.47 3.10
N PRO A 32 -7.13 -2.67 3.80
CA PRO A 32 -5.80 -2.56 3.21
C PRO A 32 -5.64 -3.30 1.87
N ALA A 33 -6.22 -4.50 1.76
CA ALA A 33 -6.19 -5.28 0.53
C ALA A 33 -6.88 -4.58 -0.66
N TYR A 34 -8.02 -3.93 -0.45
CA TYR A 34 -8.68 -3.12 -1.50
C TYR A 34 -7.75 -2.02 -2.00
N ARG A 35 -7.06 -1.34 -1.09
CA ARG A 35 -6.14 -0.25 -1.43
C ARG A 35 -4.92 -0.75 -2.19
N ALA A 36 -4.43 -1.96 -1.89
CA ALA A 36 -3.41 -2.60 -2.71
C ALA A 36 -3.89 -2.82 -4.15
N PHE A 37 -5.10 -3.35 -4.35
CA PHE A 37 -5.71 -3.44 -5.69
C PHE A 37 -5.89 -2.06 -6.36
N ALA A 38 -6.25 -1.03 -5.61
CA ALA A 38 -6.36 0.34 -6.14
C ALA A 38 -5.01 0.96 -6.52
N LEU A 39 -3.92 0.61 -5.83
CA LEU A 39 -2.56 0.96 -6.25
C LEU A 39 -2.21 0.25 -7.56
N LEU A 40 -2.43 -1.07 -7.63
CA LEU A 40 -2.17 -1.88 -8.82
C LEU A 40 -2.95 -1.40 -10.04
N HIS A 41 -4.23 -1.05 -9.88
CA HIS A 41 -5.07 -0.54 -10.95
C HIS A 41 -4.53 0.76 -11.60
N ARG A 42 -3.70 1.53 -10.88
CA ARG A 42 -3.14 2.78 -11.38
C ARG A 42 -1.84 2.60 -12.15
N LEU A 43 -1.23 1.42 -12.12
CA LEU A 43 0.04 1.12 -12.77
C LEU A 43 -0.09 1.14 -14.31
N GLY A 44 1.04 1.08 -15.01
CA GLY A 44 1.07 0.82 -16.45
C GLY A 44 1.01 -0.67 -16.77
N THR A 45 1.31 -1.02 -18.01
CA THR A 45 1.17 -2.39 -18.54
C THR A 45 2.50 -3.08 -18.84
N GLU A 46 3.61 -2.35 -18.70
CA GLU A 46 4.97 -2.85 -18.96
C GLU A 46 5.75 -2.92 -17.66
N GLN A 47 6.44 -4.02 -17.41
CA GLN A 47 7.29 -4.18 -16.24
C GLN A 47 8.77 -4.17 -16.67
N LEU A 48 9.58 -3.38 -15.96
CA LEU A 48 11.04 -3.36 -16.16
C LEU A 48 11.71 -4.45 -15.32
N LEU A 49 12.91 -4.84 -15.73
CA LEU A 49 13.76 -5.73 -14.95
C LEU A 49 14.19 -5.06 -13.65
N VAL A 50 14.17 -5.83 -12.57
CA VAL A 50 14.63 -5.42 -11.24
C VAL A 50 15.78 -6.33 -10.85
N ASP A 51 16.90 -5.73 -10.47
CA ASP A 51 18.04 -6.43 -9.89
C ASP A 51 18.03 -6.24 -8.36
N GLY A 52 18.29 -7.32 -7.63
CA GLY A 52 18.16 -7.40 -6.18
C GLY A 52 17.07 -8.38 -5.74
N ILE A 53 17.41 -9.20 -4.75
CA ILE A 53 16.52 -10.17 -4.11
C ILE A 53 16.61 -10.02 -2.60
N HIS A 54 15.50 -10.27 -1.91
CA HIS A 54 15.43 -10.31 -0.46
C HIS A 54 14.40 -11.35 -0.03
N GLU A 55 14.53 -11.90 1.17
CA GLU A 55 13.66 -13.00 1.64
C GLU A 55 12.20 -12.57 1.81
N THR A 56 11.97 -11.31 2.20
CA THR A 56 10.63 -10.78 2.48
C THR A 56 10.25 -9.58 1.61
N VAL A 57 11.22 -9.00 0.87
CA VAL A 57 10.99 -7.78 0.11
C VAL A 57 10.93 -8.09 -1.37
N ASP A 58 9.78 -7.82 -1.97
CA ASP A 58 9.58 -7.87 -3.42
C ASP A 58 9.48 -6.45 -3.98
N ALA A 59 9.94 -6.30 -5.22
CA ALA A 59 9.94 -5.04 -5.93
C ALA A 59 9.52 -5.24 -7.39
N TRP A 60 8.59 -4.40 -7.85
CA TRP A 60 8.19 -4.31 -9.26
C TRP A 60 8.31 -2.87 -9.73
N VAL A 61 8.86 -2.67 -10.94
CA VAL A 61 9.02 -1.33 -11.53
C VAL A 61 8.17 -1.24 -12.80
N ILE A 62 7.17 -0.35 -12.79
CA ILE A 62 6.16 -0.24 -13.84
C ILE A 62 6.09 1.21 -14.35
N PRO A 63 6.62 1.51 -15.54
CA PRO A 63 6.37 2.77 -16.23
C PRO A 63 4.90 2.93 -16.62
N LYS A 64 4.43 4.17 -16.63
CA LYS A 64 3.13 4.58 -17.17
C LYS A 64 3.35 5.72 -18.16
N GLY A 65 3.57 5.35 -19.41
CA GLY A 65 4.02 6.26 -20.45
C GLY A 65 5.44 6.79 -20.16
N LYS A 66 5.79 7.93 -20.76
CA LYS A 66 7.16 8.49 -20.67
C LYS A 66 7.44 9.32 -19.42
N LYS A 67 6.39 9.76 -18.70
CA LYS A 67 6.50 10.78 -17.64
C LYS A 67 6.35 10.25 -16.22
N ARG A 68 5.96 8.99 -16.06
CA ARG A 68 5.68 8.42 -14.74
C ARG A 68 6.21 7.00 -14.66
N LEU A 69 6.86 6.68 -13.56
CA LEU A 69 7.30 5.34 -13.23
C LEU A 69 6.92 5.07 -11.78
N THR A 70 6.37 3.88 -11.52
CA THR A 70 6.00 3.46 -10.17
C THR A 70 6.84 2.27 -9.76
N VAL A 71 7.48 2.36 -8.60
CA VAL A 71 8.13 1.24 -7.93
C VAL A 71 7.19 0.73 -6.85
N MET A 72 6.65 -0.47 -7.03
CA MET A 72 5.81 -1.15 -6.07
C MET A 72 6.69 -2.04 -5.19
N LEU A 73 6.67 -1.79 -3.88
CA LEU A 73 7.42 -2.56 -2.89
C LEU A 73 6.47 -3.26 -1.94
N THR A 74 6.79 -4.48 -1.55
CA THR A 74 6.09 -5.20 -0.47
C THR A 74 7.10 -5.81 0.50
N ASN A 75 6.83 -5.75 1.80
CA ASN A 75 7.57 -6.50 2.81
C ASN A 75 6.61 -7.49 3.48
N HIS A 76 6.71 -8.77 3.14
CA HIS A 76 5.80 -9.80 3.59
C HIS A 76 6.55 -11.08 3.99
N ALA A 77 6.07 -11.71 5.04
CA ALA A 77 6.55 -13.01 5.50
C ALA A 77 5.34 -13.90 5.82
N LEU A 78 5.51 -15.20 5.58
CA LEU A 78 4.49 -16.18 5.92
C LEU A 78 4.29 -16.25 7.45
N PRO A 79 3.11 -16.69 7.93
CA PRO A 79 2.89 -16.88 9.36
C PRO A 79 4.00 -17.70 10.00
N ARG A 80 4.47 -17.28 11.18
CA ARG A 80 5.57 -17.89 11.96
C ARG A 80 6.99 -17.69 11.39
N HIS A 81 7.16 -16.93 10.31
CA HIS A 81 8.47 -16.47 9.87
C HIS A 81 8.81 -15.11 10.48
N SER A 82 10.09 -14.85 10.71
CA SER A 82 10.57 -13.55 11.17
C SER A 82 10.40 -12.49 10.10
N ILE A 83 10.07 -11.27 10.51
CA ILE A 83 9.99 -10.11 9.63
C ILE A 83 10.41 -8.87 10.41
N ALA A 84 11.21 -8.02 9.77
CA ALA A 84 11.69 -6.78 10.34
C ALA A 84 11.40 -5.60 9.40
N THR A 85 11.68 -4.39 9.87
CA THR A 85 11.67 -3.21 8.99
C THR A 85 12.93 -3.23 8.16
N GLU A 86 12.79 -3.21 6.84
CA GLU A 86 13.91 -3.25 5.91
C GLU A 86 14.27 -1.86 5.39
N GLN A 87 15.56 -1.61 5.19
CA GLN A 87 16.04 -0.42 4.48
C GLN A 87 16.22 -0.75 3.00
N VAL A 88 15.31 -0.25 2.18
CA VAL A 88 15.33 -0.46 0.73
C VAL A 88 15.96 0.75 0.06
N ARG A 89 16.94 0.50 -0.80
CA ARG A 89 17.52 1.52 -1.68
C ARG A 89 17.16 1.21 -3.12
N VAL A 90 16.31 2.06 -3.71
CA VAL A 90 15.93 1.98 -5.12
C VAL A 90 16.87 2.85 -5.93
N ARG A 91 17.49 2.26 -6.96
CA ARG A 91 18.34 2.95 -7.93
C ARG A 91 17.76 2.81 -9.33
N LEU A 92 17.38 3.93 -9.94
CA LEU A 92 16.94 3.99 -11.33
C LEU A 92 18.09 4.55 -12.17
N ALA A 93 18.80 3.68 -12.88
CA ALA A 93 19.88 4.05 -13.80
C ALA A 93 19.33 4.60 -15.13
N GLU A 94 20.14 5.38 -15.82
CA GLU A 94 19.79 6.00 -17.12
C GLU A 94 18.47 6.80 -17.12
N ALA A 95 18.06 7.27 -15.95
CA ALA A 95 16.82 8.00 -15.76
C ALA A 95 17.00 9.50 -16.03
N ALA A 96 15.96 10.15 -16.54
CA ALA A 96 15.88 11.60 -16.54
C ALA A 96 15.79 12.14 -15.09
N LYS A 97 16.16 13.41 -14.89
CA LYS A 97 16.02 14.04 -13.57
C LYS A 97 14.52 14.11 -13.18
N PRO A 98 14.11 13.54 -12.04
CA PRO A 98 12.73 13.64 -11.57
C PRO A 98 12.31 15.07 -11.27
N ARG A 99 11.03 15.36 -11.49
CA ARG A 99 10.35 16.56 -10.97
C ARG A 99 9.89 16.34 -9.54
N ALA A 100 9.37 15.15 -9.24
CA ALA A 100 8.86 14.79 -7.93
C ALA A 100 8.99 13.29 -7.69
N VAL A 101 9.07 12.91 -6.41
CA VAL A 101 8.91 11.55 -5.94
C VAL A 101 7.85 11.57 -4.84
N LEU A 102 6.80 10.78 -5.02
CA LEU A 102 5.68 10.65 -4.09
C LEU A 102 5.60 9.20 -3.62
N VAL A 103 5.24 8.98 -2.36
CA VAL A 103 5.06 7.64 -1.80
C VAL A 103 3.67 7.51 -1.21
N GLU A 104 2.97 6.45 -1.60
CA GLU A 104 1.74 6.00 -0.95
C GLU A 104 2.01 4.70 -0.19
N ARG A 105 1.52 4.62 1.05
CA ARG A 105 1.80 3.50 1.96
C ARG A 105 0.54 2.81 2.42
N ILE A 106 0.64 1.50 2.63
CA ILE A 106 -0.32 0.67 3.34
C ILE A 106 0.49 -0.13 4.36
N ASP A 107 0.29 0.12 5.65
CA ASP A 107 1.01 -0.53 6.74
C ASP A 107 0.22 -0.41 8.06
N GLU A 108 0.86 -0.71 9.19
CA GLU A 108 0.22 -0.58 10.52
C GLU A 108 -0.15 0.85 10.92
N ARG A 109 0.23 1.88 10.16
CA ARG A 109 -0.07 3.29 10.45
C ARG A 109 -0.77 3.99 9.29
N HIS A 110 -0.69 3.47 8.07
CA HIS A 110 -1.25 4.06 6.84
C HIS A 110 -2.30 3.15 6.20
N ALA A 111 -3.40 3.74 5.71
CA ALA A 111 -4.50 3.04 5.03
C ALA A 111 -5.06 1.83 5.82
N ASN A 112 -5.05 1.92 7.15
CA ASN A 112 -5.45 0.85 8.07
C ASN A 112 -6.62 1.32 8.94
N PRO A 113 -7.87 1.21 8.43
CA PRO A 113 -9.04 1.64 9.18
C PRO A 113 -9.32 0.75 10.39
N ARG A 114 -8.89 -0.53 10.38
CA ARG A 114 -9.03 -1.43 11.53
C ARG A 114 -8.27 -0.94 12.76
N ARG A 115 -7.09 -0.34 12.58
CA ARG A 115 -6.36 0.31 13.67
C ARG A 115 -7.16 1.45 14.31
N VAL A 116 -7.80 2.27 13.48
CA VAL A 116 -8.63 3.39 13.95
C VAL A 116 -9.89 2.87 14.65
N TRP A 117 -10.52 1.82 14.13
CA TRP A 117 -11.65 1.14 14.78
C TRP A 117 -11.26 0.55 16.15
N ARG A 118 -10.07 -0.05 16.26
CA ARG A 118 -9.49 -0.48 17.53
C ARG A 118 -9.32 0.67 18.53
N ALA A 119 -8.80 1.80 18.06
CA ALA A 119 -8.68 3.00 18.88
C ALA A 119 -10.04 3.58 19.31
N MET A 120 -11.12 3.27 18.59
CA MET A 120 -12.51 3.58 18.97
C MET A 120 -13.10 2.59 19.99
N LYS A 121 -12.31 1.65 20.52
CA LYS A 121 -12.75 0.54 21.39
C LYS A 121 -13.66 -0.47 20.70
N GLU A 122 -13.39 -0.72 19.41
CA GLU A 122 -14.01 -1.80 18.65
C GLU A 122 -15.56 -1.81 18.68
N PRO A 123 -16.24 -0.68 18.40
CA PRO A 123 -17.71 -0.60 18.45
C PRO A 123 -18.34 -1.56 17.43
N ASN A 124 -19.37 -2.29 17.89
CA ASN A 124 -20.17 -3.19 17.05
C ASN A 124 -21.06 -2.43 16.06
N TYR A 125 -21.68 -1.33 16.51
CA TYR A 125 -22.53 -0.48 15.68
C TYR A 125 -21.87 0.87 15.48
N LEU A 126 -21.56 1.18 14.22
CA LEU A 126 -20.92 2.45 13.86
C LEU A 126 -21.96 3.55 13.66
N SER A 127 -21.70 4.71 14.27
CA SER A 127 -22.36 5.94 13.88
C SER A 127 -21.86 6.41 12.50
N ARG A 128 -22.64 7.27 11.83
CA ARG A 128 -22.23 7.88 10.56
C ARG A 128 -20.85 8.55 10.64
N ALA A 129 -20.59 9.31 11.70
CA ALA A 129 -19.31 9.98 11.91
C ALA A 129 -18.15 8.99 12.09
N GLN A 130 -18.39 7.84 12.73
CA GLN A 130 -17.38 6.78 12.83
C GLN A 130 -17.11 6.13 11.48
N VAL A 131 -18.15 5.86 10.67
CA VAL A 131 -17.97 5.35 9.30
C VAL A 131 -17.14 6.32 8.46
N GLU A 132 -17.47 7.62 8.47
CA GLU A 132 -16.72 8.65 7.73
C GLU A 132 -15.25 8.70 8.17
N LYS A 133 -14.99 8.64 9.48
CA LYS A 133 -13.62 8.59 10.01
C LYS A 133 -12.85 7.34 9.58
N LEU A 134 -13.51 6.19 9.49
CA LEU A 134 -12.87 4.95 9.02
C LEU A 134 -12.67 4.96 7.50
N GLN A 135 -13.58 5.56 6.73
CA GLN A 135 -13.40 5.78 5.29
C GLN A 135 -12.17 6.66 5.02
N GLU A 136 -11.97 7.72 5.80
CA GLU A 136 -10.79 8.56 5.69
C GLU A 136 -9.52 7.80 6.07
N ALA A 137 -9.54 7.08 7.20
CA ALA A 137 -8.41 6.27 7.67
C ALA A 137 -8.01 5.13 6.70
N SER A 138 -8.91 4.75 5.80
CA SER A 138 -8.67 3.77 4.74
C SER A 138 -7.87 4.34 3.56
N ARG A 139 -7.87 5.65 3.33
CA ARG A 139 -7.27 6.24 2.13
C ARG A 139 -5.74 6.10 2.14
N THR A 140 -5.18 5.85 0.97
CA THR A 140 -3.76 6.07 0.71
C THR A 140 -3.56 7.55 0.43
N VAL A 141 -2.52 8.14 1.02
CA VAL A 141 -2.17 9.54 0.85
C VAL A 141 -0.80 9.62 0.19
N PRO A 142 -0.65 10.29 -0.96
CA PRO A 142 0.65 10.48 -1.59
C PRO A 142 1.44 11.55 -0.83
N GLU A 143 2.62 11.19 -0.36
CA GLU A 143 3.50 12.09 0.40
C GLU A 143 4.81 12.34 -0.37
N PRO A 144 5.28 13.58 -0.47
CA PRO A 144 6.60 13.87 -1.03
C PRO A 144 7.68 13.12 -0.26
N HIS A 145 8.60 12.48 -0.99
CA HIS A 145 9.68 11.71 -0.39
C HIS A 145 11.05 12.17 -0.92
N PRO A 146 12.08 12.25 -0.07
CA PRO A 146 13.42 12.66 -0.50
C PRO A 146 14.04 11.70 -1.53
N TRP A 147 14.82 12.27 -2.44
CA TRP A 147 15.55 11.54 -3.46
C TRP A 147 16.84 12.28 -3.80
N LYS A 148 17.82 11.55 -4.34
CA LYS A 148 19.07 12.09 -4.86
C LYS A 148 19.15 11.82 -6.36
N TYR A 149 19.81 12.71 -7.09
CA TYR A 149 20.08 12.53 -8.51
C TYR A 149 21.51 12.93 -8.84
N LYS A 150 22.28 11.98 -9.37
CA LYS A 150 23.68 12.17 -9.79
C LYS A 150 23.95 11.22 -10.96
N GLU A 151 24.71 11.67 -11.97
CA GLU A 151 25.17 10.81 -13.08
C GLU A 151 24.03 9.97 -13.70
N ARG A 152 22.91 10.63 -14.05
CA ARG A 152 21.70 9.97 -14.64
C ARG A 152 21.10 8.85 -13.79
N THR A 153 21.41 8.83 -12.49
CA THR A 153 20.89 7.85 -11.55
C THR A 153 20.04 8.54 -10.49
N VAL A 154 18.82 8.06 -10.31
CA VAL A 154 17.93 8.45 -9.21
C VAL A 154 18.10 7.46 -8.07
N GLU A 155 18.39 7.95 -6.87
CA GLU A 155 18.49 7.13 -5.67
C GLU A 155 17.41 7.53 -4.67
N ILE A 156 16.64 6.54 -4.21
CA ILE A 156 15.56 6.70 -3.24
C ILE A 156 15.78 5.69 -2.12
N GLU A 157 15.90 6.17 -0.89
CA GLU A 157 16.01 5.33 0.30
C GLU A 157 14.69 5.31 1.05
N PHE A 158 14.21 4.14 1.41
CA PHE A 158 12.91 3.96 2.04
C PHE A 158 12.97 2.89 3.14
N LYS A 159 12.37 3.17 4.29
CA LYS A 159 12.18 2.18 5.36
C LYS A 159 10.84 1.49 5.14
N LEU A 160 10.86 0.19 4.92
CA LEU A 160 9.69 -0.62 4.60
C LEU A 160 9.32 -1.51 5.81
N PRO A 161 8.31 -1.13 6.62
CA PRO A 161 7.93 -1.88 7.82
C PRO A 161 7.43 -3.31 7.50
N PRO A 162 7.33 -4.20 8.51
CA PRO A 162 6.67 -5.48 8.34
C PRO A 162 5.26 -5.37 7.77
N HIS A 163 4.89 -6.30 6.89
CA HIS A 163 3.56 -6.42 6.28
C HIS A 163 3.07 -5.11 5.65
N SER A 164 3.97 -4.43 4.94
CA SER A 164 3.69 -3.15 4.30
C SER A 164 3.74 -3.25 2.77
N VAL A 165 3.05 -2.31 2.15
CA VAL A 165 3.04 -2.06 0.71
C VAL A 165 3.37 -0.59 0.51
N ALA A 166 4.32 -0.26 -0.37
CA ALA A 166 4.68 1.12 -0.69
C ALA A 166 4.77 1.33 -2.20
N ALA A 167 4.00 2.27 -2.73
CA ALA A 167 4.08 2.69 -4.14
C ALA A 167 4.85 4.00 -4.23
N ILE A 168 6.07 3.93 -4.76
CA ILE A 168 6.94 5.07 -4.99
C ILE A 168 6.74 5.54 -6.43
N THR A 169 6.03 6.65 -6.61
CA THR A 169 5.80 7.27 -7.92
C THR A 169 6.88 8.30 -8.19
N VAL A 170 7.65 8.09 -9.25
CA VAL A 170 8.62 9.04 -9.79
C VAL A 170 8.00 9.74 -11.00
N GLU A 171 7.92 11.06 -10.94
CA GLU A 171 7.44 11.90 -12.04
C GLU A 171 8.62 12.57 -12.75
N PHE A 172 8.69 12.42 -14.07
CA PHE A 172 9.66 13.09 -14.93
C PHE A 172 9.02 14.28 -15.66
N ALA A 173 9.85 15.17 -16.21
CA ALA A 173 9.40 16.34 -16.99
C ALA A 173 8.69 15.96 -18.30
#